data_AF-A0A7L5YE29-F1
#
_entry.id   AF-A0A7L5YE29-F1
#
_cell.length_a   1.000
_cell.length_b   1.000
_cell.length_c   1.000
_cell.angle_alpha   90.00
_cell.angle_beta   90.00
_cell.angle_gamma   90.00
#
_symmetry.space_group_name_H-M   'P 1'
#
loop_
_entity.id
_entity.type
_entity.pdbx_description
1 polymer ?
#
loop_
_entity_poly.entity_id
_entity_poly.type
_entity_poly.pdbx_seq_one_letter_code
_entity_poly.pdbx_strand_id
1 'polypeptide(L)'
;MTPTRDPRPAAYLIILLGLGLAAAASLVPFYHVAYLLEPGILLAVLMPFLLYGLFIESLRGSWLLATGLLLLAANLVLVAFERYLRYDGYTDDLIYWVPTLAAVLVLPIAYRLGRRTDEADPSGTSSPV
;
A
#
# COMPACT_ATOMS: atom_id res chain seq x y z
N MET A 1 13.41 3.92 29.19
CA MET A 1 12.23 3.18 28.69
C MET A 1 11.67 3.96 27.52
N THR A 2 12.13 3.68 26.30
CA THR A 2 11.48 4.19 25.09
C THR A 2 10.17 3.41 24.94
N PRO A 3 9.01 4.08 24.85
CA PRO A 3 7.75 3.37 24.62
C PRO A 3 7.89 2.65 23.28
N THR A 4 7.86 1.32 23.31
CA THR A 4 7.66 0.49 22.12
C THR A 4 6.27 0.81 21.59
N ARG A 5 6.17 1.84 20.74
CA ARG A 5 4.94 2.21 20.06
C ARG A 5 4.53 1.04 19.18
N ASP A 6 3.35 0.50 19.43
CA ASP A 6 2.73 -0.48 18.54
C ASP A 6 2.54 0.17 17.15
N PRO A 7 3.13 -0.37 16.07
CA PRO A 7 3.00 0.18 14.72
C PRO A 7 1.66 -0.17 14.05
N ARG A 8 0.85 -1.07 14.62
CA ARG A 8 -0.42 -1.54 14.03
C ARG A 8 -1.44 -0.42 13.77
N PRO A 9 -1.67 0.56 14.67
CA PRO A 9 -2.60 1.66 14.40
C PRO A 9 -2.22 2.46 13.15
N ALA A 10 -0.92 2.69 12.94
CA ALA A 10 -0.44 3.40 11.76
C ALA A 10 -0.58 2.56 10.49
N ALA A 11 -0.43 1.23 10.56
CA ALA A 11 -0.72 0.35 9.43
C ALA A 11 -2.21 0.41 9.02
N TYR A 12 -3.14 0.48 9.98
CA TYR A 12 -4.57 0.67 9.67
C TYR A 12 -4.87 2.03 9.06
N LEU A 13 -4.19 3.09 9.50
CA LEU A 13 -4.30 4.41 8.85
C LEU A 13 -3.82 4.37 7.41
N ILE A 14 -2.74 3.64 7.11
CA ILE A 14 -2.26 3.46 5.72
C ILE A 14 -3.32 2.76 4.87
N ILE A 15 -3.97 1.70 5.38
CA ILE A 15 -5.06 1.02 4.67
C ILE A 15 -6.24 1.97 4.45
N LEU A 16 -6.61 2.76 5.46
CA LEU A 16 -7.70 3.73 5.34
C LEU A 16 -7.41 4.80 4.29
N LEU A 17 -6.17 5.30 4.23
CA LEU A 17 -5.72 6.22 3.20
C LEU A 17 -5.74 5.57 1.80
N GLY A 18 -5.30 4.32 1.71
CA GLY A 18 -5.38 3.53 0.47
C GLY A 18 -6.81 3.33 -0.02
N LEU A 19 -7.75 3.09 0.90
CA LEU A 19 -9.18 3.00 0.59
C LEU A 19 -9.72 4.34 0.06
N GLY A 20 -9.36 5.45 0.71
CA GLY A 20 -9.75 6.79 0.24
C GLY A 20 -9.19 7.09 -1.15
N LEU A 21 -7.95 6.68 -1.41
CA LEU A 21 -7.30 6.82 -2.71
C LEU A 21 -8.02 5.98 -3.80
N ALA A 22 -8.36 4.74 -3.49
CA ALA A 22 -9.10 3.86 -4.40
C ALA A 22 -10.49 4.43 -4.73
N ALA A 23 -11.19 4.96 -3.73
CA ALA A 23 -12.47 5.64 -3.92
C ALA A 23 -12.31 6.87 -4.85
N ALA A 24 -11.30 7.70 -4.59
CA ALA A 24 -11.02 8.89 -5.41
C ALA A 24 -10.64 8.57 -6.86
N ALA A 25 -9.89 7.49 -7.08
CA ALA A 25 -9.49 7.03 -8.42
C ALA A 25 -10.68 6.44 -9.20
N SER A 26 -11.54 5.66 -8.53
CA SER A 26 -12.66 4.96 -9.17
C SER A 26 -13.86 5.86 -9.51
N LEU A 27 -13.98 7.04 -8.89
CA LEU A 27 -15.06 7.99 -9.16
C LEU A 27 -14.67 8.91 -10.31
N VAL A 28 -15.27 8.67 -11.48
CA VAL A 28 -14.99 9.35 -12.73
C VAL A 28 -16.11 10.30 -13.12
N PRO A 29 -15.85 11.60 -13.38
CA PRO A 29 -16.90 12.50 -13.80
C PRO A 29 -17.44 12.06 -15.16
N PHE A 30 -18.77 12.00 -15.28
CA PHE A 30 -19.44 11.56 -16.50
C PHE A 30 -20.56 12.50 -16.88
N TYR A 31 -20.65 12.82 -18.17
CA TYR A 31 -21.47 13.92 -18.68
C TYR A 31 -22.97 13.75 -18.41
N HIS A 32 -23.44 12.51 -18.29
CA HIS A 32 -24.86 12.20 -18.13
C HIS A 32 -25.32 11.96 -16.67
N VAL A 33 -24.40 11.65 -15.75
CA VAL A 33 -24.76 11.19 -14.39
C VAL A 33 -23.92 11.85 -13.28
N ALA A 34 -23.21 12.92 -13.61
CA ALA A 34 -22.19 13.58 -12.79
C ALA A 34 -20.97 12.70 -12.49
N TYR A 35 -21.13 11.49 -11.95
CA TYR A 35 -20.06 10.53 -11.71
C TYR A 35 -20.46 9.09 -12.06
N LEU A 36 -19.51 8.34 -12.62
CA LEU A 36 -19.54 6.89 -12.76
C LEU A 36 -18.53 6.27 -11.81
N LEU A 37 -18.88 5.09 -11.29
CA LEU A 37 -17.97 4.27 -10.50
C LEU A 37 -17.33 3.22 -11.43
N GLU A 38 -16.00 3.18 -11.44
CA GLU A 38 -15.24 2.14 -12.13
C GLU A 38 -14.79 1.03 -11.17
N PRO A 39 -15.52 -0.09 -11.09
CA PRO A 39 -15.24 -1.14 -10.11
C PRO A 39 -13.89 -1.83 -10.34
N GLY A 40 -13.41 -1.90 -11.58
CA GLY A 40 -12.10 -2.46 -11.91
C GLY A 40 -10.96 -1.66 -11.28
N ILE A 41 -11.05 -0.33 -11.34
CA ILE A 41 -10.06 0.59 -10.74
C ILE A 41 -10.14 0.54 -9.24
N LEU A 42 -11.36 0.52 -8.69
CA LEU A 42 -11.57 0.38 -7.25
C LEU A 42 -10.83 -0.87 -6.72
N LEU A 43 -11.05 -2.02 -7.36
CA LEU A 43 -10.40 -3.27 -6.98
C LEU A 43 -8.88 -3.22 -7.19
N ALA A 44 -8.41 -2.71 -8.33
CA ALA A 44 -6.99 -2.65 -8.66
C ALA A 44 -6.20 -1.80 -7.66
N VAL A 45 -6.69 -0.59 -7.34
CA VAL A 45 -6.03 0.33 -6.41
C VAL A 45 -6.18 -0.13 -4.96
N LEU A 46 -7.27 -0.82 -4.61
CA LEU A 46 -7.51 -1.33 -3.26
C LEU A 46 -6.71 -2.61 -2.94
N MET A 47 -6.47 -3.48 -3.93
CA MET A 47 -5.82 -4.77 -3.74
C MET A 47 -4.49 -4.74 -2.98
N PRO A 48 -3.56 -3.81 -3.28
CA PRO A 48 -2.31 -3.67 -2.52
C PRO A 48 -2.53 -3.55 -1.02
N PHE A 49 -3.56 -2.84 -0.60
CA PHE A 49 -3.87 -2.58 0.79
C PHE A 49 -4.59 -3.77 1.45
N LEU A 50 -5.39 -4.52 0.70
CA LEU A 50 -5.97 -5.79 1.16
C LEU A 50 -4.88 -6.85 1.38
N LEU A 51 -3.97 -6.98 0.40
CA LEU A 51 -2.82 -7.87 0.50
C LEU A 51 -1.92 -7.44 1.66
N TYR A 52 -1.59 -6.15 1.77
CA TYR A 52 -0.83 -5.64 2.90
C TYR A 52 -1.49 -5.94 4.25
N GLY A 53 -2.83 -5.80 4.33
CA GLY A 53 -3.62 -6.17 5.50
C GLY A 53 -3.47 -7.64 5.91
N LEU A 54 -3.38 -8.57 4.96
CA LEU A 54 -3.12 -9.98 5.23
C LEU A 54 -1.75 -10.22 5.89
N PHE A 55 -0.77 -9.37 5.58
CA PHE A 55 0.58 -9.47 6.15
C PHE A 55 0.77 -8.65 7.43
N ILE A 56 -0.25 -7.94 7.95
CA ILE A 56 -0.13 -7.11 9.17
C ILE A 56 0.37 -7.90 10.37
N GLU A 57 -0.11 -9.13 10.55
CA GLU A 57 0.33 -9.96 11.68
C GLU A 57 1.71 -10.59 11.47
N SER A 58 2.12 -10.71 10.21
CA SER A 58 3.37 -11.35 9.79
C SER A 58 4.56 -10.38 9.75
N LEU A 59 4.32 -9.13 9.34
CA LEU A 59 5.33 -8.08 9.26
C LEU A 59 5.46 -7.38 10.62
N ARG A 60 6.67 -7.34 11.17
CA ARG A 60 6.94 -6.74 12.49
C ARG A 60 7.65 -5.39 12.38
N GLY A 61 7.40 -4.54 13.37
CA GLY A 61 8.16 -3.32 13.63
C GLY A 61 8.21 -2.33 12.45
N SER A 62 9.39 -1.80 12.17
CA SER A 62 9.62 -0.78 11.14
C SER A 62 9.35 -1.28 9.72
N TRP A 63 9.47 -2.60 9.47
CA TRP A 63 9.21 -3.18 8.15
C TRP A 63 7.75 -3.04 7.75
N LEU A 64 6.81 -3.27 8.69
CA LEU A 64 5.39 -3.07 8.46
C LEU A 64 5.12 -1.67 7.91
N LEU A 65 5.57 -0.64 8.63
CA LEU A 65 5.39 0.75 8.22
C LEU A 65 6.09 1.11 6.92
N ALA A 66 7.34 0.65 6.74
CA ALA A 66 8.09 0.91 5.51
C ALA A 66 7.35 0.35 4.28
N THR A 67 6.86 -0.90 4.35
CA THR A 67 6.08 -1.48 3.25
C THR A 67 4.77 -0.75 3.01
N GLY A 68 4.01 -0.45 4.07
CA GLY A 68 2.74 0.25 3.92
C GLY A 68 2.91 1.62 3.28
N LEU A 69 3.91 2.39 3.72
CA LEU A 69 4.23 3.70 3.15
C LEU A 69 4.71 3.60 1.71
N LEU A 70 5.54 2.60 1.39
CA LEU A 70 6.01 2.38 0.03
C LEU A 70 4.82 2.08 -0.92
N LEU A 71 3.92 1.17 -0.52
CA LEU A 71 2.74 0.83 -1.30
C LEU A 71 1.81 2.04 -1.47
N LEU A 72 1.58 2.79 -0.40
CA LEU A 72 0.76 4.00 -0.44
C LEU A 72 1.36 5.07 -1.35
N ALA A 73 2.66 5.35 -1.23
CA ALA A 73 3.34 6.35 -2.04
C ALA A 73 3.33 5.97 -3.53
N ALA A 74 3.62 4.70 -3.84
CA ALA A 74 3.58 4.20 -5.22
C ALA A 74 2.18 4.33 -5.83
N ASN A 75 1.14 3.94 -5.09
CA ASN A 75 -0.24 4.08 -5.55
C ASN A 75 -0.64 5.55 -5.70
N LEU A 76 -0.27 6.41 -4.75
CA LEU A 76 -0.56 7.84 -4.79
C LEU A 76 0.04 8.47 -6.04
N VAL A 77 1.31 8.18 -6.34
CA VAL A 77 1.99 8.70 -7.53
C VAL A 77 1.30 8.20 -8.80
N LEU A 78 1.03 6.90 -8.90
CA LEU A 78 0.37 6.33 -10.07
C LEU A 78 -1.01 6.98 -10.30
N VAL A 79 -1.84 7.02 -9.27
CA VAL A 79 -3.17 7.66 -9.34
C VAL A 79 -3.03 9.14 -9.67
N ALA A 80 -2.09 9.88 -9.06
CA ALA A 80 -1.88 11.29 -9.37
C ALA A 80 -1.59 11.52 -10.86
N PHE A 81 -0.71 10.71 -11.46
CA PHE A 81 -0.35 10.83 -12.86
C PHE A 81 -1.48 10.39 -13.81
N GLU A 82 -1.99 9.17 -13.63
CA GLU A 82 -3.02 8.58 -14.49
C GLU A 82 -4.37 9.30 -14.37
N ARG A 83 -4.75 9.73 -13.16
CA ARG A 83 -6.07 10.28 -12.88
C ARG A 83 -6.15 11.80 -12.99
N TYR A 84 -5.14 12.50 -12.49
CA TYR A 84 -5.25 13.95 -12.28
C TYR A 84 -4.38 14.77 -13.24
N LEU A 85 -3.28 14.21 -13.75
CA LEU A 85 -2.35 14.92 -14.62
C LEU A 85 -2.46 14.51 -16.10
N ARG A 86 -2.75 13.25 -16.39
CA ARG A 86 -2.73 12.68 -17.76
C ARG A 86 -3.93 11.78 -18.04
N TYR A 87 -5.10 12.14 -17.50
CA TYR A 87 -6.29 11.33 -17.71
C TYR A 87 -6.70 11.27 -19.18
N ASP A 88 -6.55 10.09 -19.77
CA ASP A 88 -6.89 9.79 -21.16
C ASP A 88 -7.97 8.71 -21.28
N GLY A 89 -8.62 8.36 -20.15
CA GLY A 89 -9.53 7.21 -20.07
C GLY A 89 -8.84 5.91 -19.65
N TYR A 90 -7.60 6.00 -19.13
CA TYR A 90 -6.79 4.85 -18.70
C TYR A 90 -6.39 3.94 -19.87
N THR A 91 -6.09 4.53 -21.03
CA THR A 91 -5.82 3.78 -22.27
C THR A 91 -4.64 2.83 -22.15
N ASP A 92 -3.65 3.20 -21.33
CA ASP A 92 -2.43 2.42 -21.15
C ASP A 92 -2.61 1.21 -20.20
N ASP A 93 -3.81 1.02 -19.62
CA ASP A 93 -4.21 -0.05 -18.69
C ASP A 93 -3.33 -0.19 -17.42
N LEU A 94 -2.35 0.68 -17.23
CA LEU A 94 -1.35 0.59 -16.16
C LEU A 94 -2.00 0.61 -14.77
N ILE A 95 -3.02 1.43 -14.59
CA ILE A 95 -3.74 1.54 -13.31
C ILE A 95 -4.41 0.23 -12.87
N TYR A 96 -4.74 -0.67 -13.80
CA TYR A 96 -5.41 -1.93 -13.47
C TYR A 96 -4.46 -3.01 -12.94
N TRP A 97 -3.20 -3.01 -13.36
CA TRP A 97 -2.27 -4.12 -13.06
C TRP A 97 -1.05 -3.70 -12.24
N VAL A 98 -0.53 -2.48 -12.42
CA VAL A 98 0.69 -2.00 -11.74
C VAL A 98 0.55 -2.02 -10.21
N PRO A 99 -0.54 -1.53 -9.60
CA PRO A 99 -0.70 -1.58 -8.14
C PRO A 99 -0.57 -3.00 -7.58
N THR A 100 -1.33 -3.93 -8.16
CA THR A 100 -1.39 -5.32 -7.73
C THR A 100 -0.05 -6.02 -7.92
N LEU A 101 0.61 -5.82 -9.06
CA LEU A 101 1.95 -6.37 -9.31
C LEU A 101 2.97 -5.83 -8.31
N ALA A 102 2.96 -4.52 -8.03
CA ALA A 102 3.84 -3.92 -7.05
C ALA A 102 3.64 -4.56 -5.67
N ALA A 103 2.40 -4.77 -5.23
CA ALA A 103 2.11 -5.43 -3.97
C ALA A 103 2.59 -6.89 -3.94
N VAL A 104 2.31 -7.65 -5.00
CA VAL A 104 2.71 -9.06 -5.14
C VAL A 104 4.22 -9.23 -5.15
N LEU A 105 4.99 -8.23 -5.61
CA LEU A 105 6.46 -8.27 -5.56
C LEU A 105 7.02 -7.76 -4.24
N VAL A 106 6.53 -6.62 -3.76
CA VAL A 106 7.05 -5.93 -2.57
C VAL A 106 6.77 -6.73 -1.30
N LEU A 107 5.55 -7.27 -1.14
CA LEU A 107 5.14 -7.94 0.10
C LEU A 107 5.96 -9.22 0.38
N PRO A 108 6.18 -10.13 -0.58
CA PRO A 108 7.03 -11.31 -0.33
C PRO A 108 8.49 -10.96 -0.05
N ILE A 109 9.03 -9.93 -0.72
CA ILE A 109 10.40 -9.46 -0.48
C ILE A 109 10.51 -8.92 0.94
N ALA A 110 9.60 -8.03 1.33
CA ALA A 110 9.58 -7.47 2.67
C ALA A 110 9.34 -8.52 3.75
N TYR A 111 8.46 -9.49 3.49
CA TYR A 111 8.24 -10.63 4.39
C TYR A 111 9.53 -11.44 4.57
N ARG A 112 10.23 -11.77 3.48
CA ARG A 112 11.52 -12.50 3.56
C ARG A 112 12.60 -11.71 4.28
N LEU A 113 12.72 -10.41 4.02
CA LEU A 113 13.77 -9.57 4.63
C LEU A 113 13.47 -9.30 6.11
N GLY A 114 12.21 -9.02 6.44
CA GLY A 114 11.75 -8.84 7.81
C GLY A 114 12.02 -10.08 8.66
N ARG A 115 11.69 -11.28 8.14
CA ARG A 115 11.97 -12.54 8.83
C ARG A 115 13.46 -12.77 9.09
N ARG A 116 14.34 -12.47 8.11
CA ARG A 116 15.79 -12.62 8.30
C ARG A 116 16.35 -11.67 9.36
N THR A 117 15.76 -10.50 9.51
CA THR A 117 16.19 -9.51 10.50
C THR A 117 15.79 -9.96 11.91
N ASP A 118 14.59 -10.52 12.07
CA ASP A 118 14.13 -11.12 13.33
C ASP A 118 14.96 -12.35 13.74
N GLU A 119 15.40 -13.18 12.78
CA GLU A 119 16.30 -14.32 13.05
C GLU A 119 17.74 -13.91 13.40
N ALA A 120 18.19 -12.76 12.88
CA ALA A 120 19.53 -12.23 13.16
C ALA A 120 19.63 -11.51 14.51
N ASP A 121 18.50 -11.14 15.13
CA ASP A 121 18.44 -10.50 16.45
C ASP A 121 17.66 -11.36 17.49
N PRO A 122 18.08 -12.60 17.79
CA PRO A 122 17.40 -13.48 18.75
C PRO A 122 17.74 -13.16 20.22
N SER A 123 18.70 -12.27 20.46
CA SER A 123 19.20 -11.91 21.78
C SER A 123 19.29 -10.40 21.85
N GLY A 124 18.41 -9.76 22.63
CA GLY A 124 18.45 -8.33 22.92
C GLY A 124 19.71 -7.91 23.69
N THR A 125 20.85 -7.99 23.05
CA THR A 125 22.15 -7.50 23.50
C THR A 125 22.77 -6.72 22.36
N SER A 126 22.27 -5.51 22.13
CA SER A 126 23.17 -4.42 21.75
C SER A 126 24.00 -4.08 22.99
N SER A 127 25.15 -4.76 23.13
CA SER A 127 26.22 -4.27 23.99
C SER A 127 26.82 -3.01 23.35
N PRO A 128 27.15 -1.97 24.13
CA PRO A 128 27.59 -0.68 23.60
C PRO A 128 29.06 -0.73 23.22
N VAL A 129 29.41 -0.14 22.07
CA VAL A 129 30.70 0.53 21.84
C VAL A 129 30.42 1.78 21.02
#